data_AF-A0A5Z3BTF2-F1
#
_entry.id   AF-A0A5Z3BTF2-F1
#
_cell.length_a   1.000
_cell.length_b   1.000
_cell.length_c   1.000
_cell.angle_alpha   90.00
_cell.angle_beta   90.00
_cell.angle_gamma   90.00
#
_symmetry.space_group_name_H-M   'P 1'
#
loop_
_entity.id
_entity.type
_entity.pdbx_description
1 polymer ?
#
loop_
_entity_poly.entity_id
_entity_poly.type
_entity_poly.pdbx_seq_one_letter_code
_entity_poly.pdbx_strand_id
1 'polypeptide(L)'
;MQKIMTLLISATLSFAASAATVGNTIGQIYDIAEPDALSEIESRVRSVDWSKEMNKNRESWHAFRGVPLPVAKETRTRTYVPFYTSLIDVPDKEGRILYPKGYTFNPLQHVHLPQRIVVISPDQEEWLKSHVQDTDMVLYTHGDVITKGESLGRPAFILDPTLQQRLDVKVTPSIVQQEGAHLVINEFAWNPEKKTSTALLKLMSDDMLRATSDVLSTAFNALIPAARAECKTSFLNPVTDIGWSCIFPMRIAGVQIVGGEENASHSDSPVCVCKGGAVPTIGLKTSFWEPKRIIDTVSDPYCMMPLGTTLTTPKPGTLAGGLNENSTSKRAFQQAHYYIFPAWKILNMFYDIPCLDDEGYDVAMMTEILPQWNNDILSLIINPEALLFANPISTITCSADAAAASFGMPLNALFWCMGSWGNAYPLSGSITSTDYVEANAGIAARTIYMMGRLGLLWNTSDDGCYRELAPIWRKDRFKLQMMRPARSTTCLPIGREGLLWTGGKHDPRKDNFMWMMFEKKDCCVRYSGSVM
;
A
#
# COMPACT_ATOMS: atom_id res chain seq x y z
N MET A 1 32.32 23.59 -80.26
CA MET A 1 31.43 22.54 -80.76
C MET A 1 32.32 21.56 -81.51
N GLN A 2 32.73 20.42 -80.97
CA GLN A 2 31.90 19.21 -80.90
C GLN A 2 32.47 18.20 -79.87
N LYS A 3 32.85 18.69 -78.67
CA LYS A 3 33.15 17.86 -77.49
C LYS A 3 31.88 17.24 -76.84
N ILE A 4 30.82 17.07 -77.62
CA ILE A 4 29.49 16.57 -77.18
C ILE A 4 29.16 15.24 -77.87
N MET A 5 30.02 14.71 -78.73
CA MET A 5 29.73 13.51 -79.55
C MET A 5 30.55 12.26 -79.18
N THR A 6 31.27 12.30 -78.05
CA THR A 6 32.00 11.13 -77.51
C THR A 6 31.42 10.62 -76.19
N LEU A 7 30.33 11.23 -75.69
CA LEU A 7 29.64 10.80 -74.46
C LEU A 7 28.36 9.99 -74.71
N LEU A 8 27.98 9.77 -75.99
CA LEU A 8 26.74 9.07 -76.37
C LEU A 8 26.94 7.64 -76.92
N ILE A 9 28.19 7.15 -76.98
CA ILE A 9 28.51 5.80 -77.47
C ILE A 9 28.92 4.85 -76.31
N SER A 10 29.06 5.36 -75.07
CA SER A 10 29.29 4.56 -73.87
C SER A 10 28.00 4.20 -73.09
N ALA A 11 26.81 4.45 -73.65
CA ALA A 11 25.53 4.29 -72.96
C ALA A 11 24.56 3.26 -73.58
N THR A 12 24.99 2.43 -74.54
CA THR A 12 24.09 1.50 -75.26
C THR A 12 24.56 0.05 -75.36
N LEU A 13 25.59 -0.37 -74.60
CA LEU A 13 26.08 -1.76 -74.58
C LEU A 13 26.28 -2.30 -73.16
N SER A 14 25.26 -2.17 -72.31
CA SER A 14 25.16 -2.91 -71.05
C SER A 14 23.70 -3.26 -70.75
N PHE A 15 23.05 -3.94 -71.70
CA PHE A 15 21.77 -4.59 -71.44
C PHE A 15 22.03 -6.00 -70.88
N ALA A 16 21.61 -6.18 -69.63
CA ALA A 16 21.13 -7.41 -69.00
C ALA A 16 22.04 -8.66 -69.02
N ALA A 17 23.02 -8.69 -68.13
CA ALA A 17 23.29 -9.93 -67.38
C ALA A 17 22.37 -9.92 -66.15
N SER A 18 21.13 -10.39 -66.31
CA SER A 18 20.31 -10.76 -65.16
C SER A 18 20.88 -12.06 -64.60
N ALA A 19 21.68 -11.97 -63.54
CA ALA A 19 21.88 -13.11 -62.66
C ALA A 19 20.51 -13.44 -62.08
N ALA A 20 19.85 -14.47 -62.61
CA ALA A 20 18.73 -15.09 -61.92
C ALA A 20 19.30 -15.75 -60.66
N THR A 21 19.29 -15.02 -59.56
CA THR A 21 19.31 -15.64 -58.24
C THR A 21 18.02 -16.46 -58.16
N VAL A 22 18.14 -17.76 -58.42
CA VAL A 22 17.13 -18.74 -57.99
C VAL A 22 17.19 -18.74 -56.48
N GLY A 23 16.50 -17.77 -55.87
CA GLY A 23 16.14 -17.82 -54.46
C GLY A 23 15.15 -18.95 -54.31
N ASN A 24 15.65 -20.15 -54.08
CA ASN A 24 14.86 -21.24 -53.50
C ASN A 24 14.50 -20.85 -52.07
N THR A 25 13.53 -19.94 -51.91
CA THR A 25 12.85 -19.74 -50.64
C THR A 25 11.88 -20.91 -50.50
N ILE A 26 12.38 -22.03 -49.98
CA ILE A 26 11.56 -23.18 -49.63
C ILE A 26 10.89 -22.85 -48.29
N GLY A 27 9.65 -22.37 -48.36
CA GLY A 27 8.79 -22.16 -47.19
C GLY A 27 7.82 -21.00 -47.40
N GLN A 28 6.53 -21.25 -47.14
CA GLN A 28 5.57 -20.16 -46.96
C GLN A 28 5.97 -19.40 -45.69
N ILE A 29 6.41 -18.15 -45.84
CA ILE A 29 6.62 -17.26 -44.70
C ILE A 29 5.24 -16.70 -44.39
N TYR A 30 4.59 -17.24 -43.36
CA TYR A 30 3.43 -16.59 -42.78
C TYR A 30 3.95 -15.46 -41.90
N ASP A 31 3.34 -14.27 -41.99
CA ASP A 31 3.52 -13.28 -40.96
C ASP A 31 3.01 -13.89 -39.65
N ILE A 32 3.93 -14.15 -38.70
CA ILE A 32 3.55 -14.47 -37.33
C ILE A 32 3.09 -13.15 -36.71
N ALA A 33 1.85 -12.76 -37.02
CA ALA A 33 1.16 -11.70 -36.33
C ALA A 33 0.72 -12.25 -34.97
N GLU A 34 1.61 -12.17 -33.97
CA GLU A 34 1.23 -12.40 -32.59
C GLU A 34 0.02 -11.50 -32.28
N PRO A 35 -1.07 -12.03 -31.69
CA PRO A 35 -2.17 -11.20 -31.22
C PRO A 35 -1.61 -10.06 -30.37
N ASP A 36 -2.13 -8.85 -30.55
CA ASP A 36 -1.74 -7.70 -29.76
C ASP A 36 -1.80 -8.07 -28.26
N ALA A 37 -0.68 -7.94 -27.55
CA ALA A 37 -0.53 -8.48 -26.19
C ALA A 37 -1.61 -7.96 -25.23
N LEU A 38 -2.08 -6.72 -25.45
CA LEU A 38 -3.16 -6.12 -24.68
C LEU A 38 -4.50 -6.81 -24.98
N SER A 39 -4.81 -7.12 -26.23
CA SER A 39 -6.03 -7.83 -26.62
C SER A 39 -6.14 -9.25 -26.02
N GLU A 40 -5.03 -9.98 -25.91
CA GLU A 40 -4.98 -11.30 -25.26
C GLU A 40 -5.23 -11.20 -23.76
N ILE A 41 -4.61 -10.21 -23.10
CA ILE A 41 -4.84 -9.92 -21.67
C ILE A 41 -6.32 -9.63 -21.45
N GLU A 42 -6.92 -8.73 -22.23
CA GLU A 42 -8.35 -8.40 -22.10
C GLU A 42 -9.27 -9.62 -22.31
N SER A 43 -8.93 -10.50 -23.25
CA SER A 43 -9.68 -11.74 -23.51
C SER A 43 -9.67 -12.66 -22.28
N ARG A 44 -8.50 -12.87 -21.68
CA ARG A 44 -8.35 -13.70 -20.47
C ARG A 44 -9.03 -13.08 -19.25
N VAL A 45 -8.93 -11.76 -19.09
CA VAL A 45 -9.59 -11.03 -18.00
C VAL A 45 -11.11 -11.26 -18.03
N ARG A 46 -11.72 -11.31 -19.22
CA ARG A 46 -13.16 -11.57 -19.37
C ARG A 46 -13.57 -13.00 -18.99
N SER A 47 -12.63 -13.96 -19.04
CA SER A 47 -12.91 -15.38 -18.80
C SER A 47 -12.90 -15.79 -17.33
N VAL A 48 -12.37 -14.94 -16.44
CA VAL A 48 -12.21 -15.23 -15.00
C VAL A 48 -13.45 -14.79 -14.21
N ASP A 49 -13.90 -15.61 -13.26
CA ASP A 49 -14.87 -15.21 -12.23
C ASP A 49 -14.18 -14.51 -11.06
N TRP A 50 -14.02 -13.19 -11.20
CA TRP A 50 -13.37 -12.35 -10.20
C TRP A 50 -14.10 -12.29 -8.86
N SER A 51 -15.42 -12.47 -8.86
CA SER A 51 -16.22 -12.45 -7.63
C SER A 51 -15.83 -13.61 -6.71
N LYS A 52 -15.56 -14.78 -7.30
CA LYS A 52 -15.11 -15.97 -6.58
C LYS A 52 -13.67 -15.83 -6.09
N GLU A 53 -12.77 -15.25 -6.89
CA GLU A 53 -11.37 -15.07 -6.50
C GLU A 53 -11.21 -14.06 -5.35
N MET A 54 -12.07 -13.04 -5.30
CA MET A 54 -11.99 -11.95 -4.32
C MET A 54 -12.85 -12.17 -3.06
N ASN A 55 -13.88 -13.01 -3.10
CA ASN A 55 -14.75 -13.30 -1.94
C ASN A 55 -14.26 -14.52 -1.11
N LYS A 56 -13.01 -14.49 -0.65
CA LYS A 56 -12.52 -15.48 0.35
C LYS A 56 -13.00 -15.12 1.76
N ASN A 57 -13.01 -16.11 2.66
CA ASN A 57 -13.54 -15.96 4.02
C ASN A 57 -12.88 -14.78 4.75
N ARG A 58 -13.70 -13.81 5.20
CA ARG A 58 -13.28 -12.57 5.88
C ARG A 58 -12.36 -12.81 7.07
N GLU A 59 -12.61 -13.87 7.84
CA GLU A 59 -11.79 -14.21 9.03
C GLU A 59 -10.34 -14.59 8.67
N SER A 60 -10.08 -14.95 7.42
CA SER A 60 -8.73 -15.36 6.97
C SER A 60 -7.84 -14.21 6.53
N TRP A 61 -8.40 -12.99 6.42
CA TRP A 61 -7.69 -11.82 5.90
C TRP A 61 -6.50 -11.43 6.76
N HIS A 62 -5.39 -11.07 6.12
CA HIS A 62 -4.20 -10.62 6.84
C HIS A 62 -4.44 -9.35 7.66
N ALA A 63 -5.41 -8.50 7.29
CA ALA A 63 -5.77 -7.31 8.06
C ALA A 63 -6.12 -7.62 9.54
N PHE A 64 -6.64 -8.82 9.84
CA PHE A 64 -6.98 -9.24 11.22
C PHE A 64 -5.87 -10.03 11.93
N ARG A 65 -4.74 -10.28 11.24
CA ARG A 65 -3.57 -10.94 11.81
C ARG A 65 -2.70 -9.91 12.54
N GLY A 66 -3.02 -9.66 13.80
CA GLY A 66 -2.16 -8.89 14.70
C GLY A 66 -0.98 -9.71 15.22
N VAL A 67 -0.38 -9.27 16.32
CA VAL A 67 0.69 -9.99 17.03
C VAL A 67 0.14 -10.75 18.25
N PRO A 68 0.00 -12.09 18.20
CA PRO A 68 -0.31 -12.88 19.38
C PRO A 68 0.77 -12.71 20.45
N LEU A 69 0.36 -12.36 21.67
CA LEU A 69 1.25 -12.19 22.81
C LEU A 69 0.93 -13.23 23.90
N PRO A 70 1.94 -13.69 24.65
CA PRO A 70 1.71 -14.55 25.81
C PRO A 70 0.95 -13.81 26.92
N VAL A 71 0.27 -14.58 27.76
CA VAL A 71 -0.41 -14.02 28.94
C VAL A 71 0.60 -13.68 30.03
N ALA A 72 0.35 -12.59 30.76
CA ALA A 72 1.17 -12.16 31.88
C ALA A 72 1.01 -13.11 33.08
N LYS A 73 2.14 -13.61 33.62
CA LYS A 73 2.15 -14.52 34.76
C LYS A 73 2.03 -13.81 36.11
N GLU A 74 2.54 -12.58 36.17
CA GLU A 74 2.63 -11.77 37.39
C GLU A 74 2.19 -10.34 37.08
N THR A 75 1.60 -9.68 38.08
CA THR A 75 1.27 -8.26 37.98
C THR A 75 2.52 -7.45 38.27
N ARG A 76 2.95 -6.61 37.32
CA ARG A 76 4.11 -5.74 37.49
C ARG A 76 3.97 -4.45 36.71
N THR A 77 4.67 -3.44 37.18
CA THR A 77 4.82 -2.16 36.48
C THR A 77 6.26 -2.01 36.05
N ARG A 78 6.48 -1.58 34.80
CA ARG A 78 7.81 -1.25 34.30
C ARG A 78 7.80 0.02 33.48
N THR A 79 8.96 0.63 33.38
CA THR A 79 9.17 1.82 32.55
C THR A 79 9.93 1.45 31.28
N TYR A 80 9.66 2.18 30.19
CA TYR A 80 10.34 1.99 28.92
C TYR A 80 10.48 3.32 28.17
N VAL A 81 11.64 3.54 27.56
CA VAL A 81 11.89 4.73 26.73
C VAL A 81 12.12 4.26 25.29
N PRO A 82 11.25 4.63 24.34
CA PRO A 82 11.37 4.19 22.96
C PRO A 82 12.37 5.08 22.21
N PHE A 83 13.66 4.93 22.48
CA PHE A 83 14.69 5.65 21.73
C PHE A 83 14.60 5.33 20.23
N TYR A 84 14.96 6.31 19.40
CA TYR A 84 15.14 6.11 17.96
C TYR A 84 16.55 6.50 17.57
N THR A 85 17.16 5.72 16.69
CA THR A 85 18.50 5.96 16.14
C THR A 85 18.40 6.12 14.62
N SER A 86 18.87 7.25 14.09
CA SER A 86 18.85 7.51 12.65
C SER A 86 19.69 6.51 11.87
N LEU A 87 19.10 5.90 10.83
CA LEU A 87 19.79 4.94 9.97
C LEU A 87 20.57 5.60 8.82
N ILE A 88 20.34 6.89 8.59
CA ILE A 88 20.91 7.67 7.48
C ILE A 88 21.39 9.04 7.96
N ASP A 89 22.26 9.65 7.16
CA ASP A 89 22.58 11.06 7.30
C ASP A 89 21.42 11.90 6.74
N VAL A 90 20.99 12.90 7.51
CA VAL A 90 19.96 13.86 7.10
C VAL A 90 20.65 15.16 6.70
N PRO A 91 20.77 15.48 5.41
CA PRO A 91 21.43 16.71 4.95
C PRO A 91 20.50 17.93 5.07
N ASP A 92 21.10 19.12 5.17
CA ASP A 92 20.43 20.40 4.94
C ASP A 92 20.38 20.74 3.44
N LYS A 93 19.77 21.88 3.11
CA LYS A 93 19.67 22.42 1.74
C LYS A 93 21.04 22.77 1.12
N GLU A 94 22.08 22.95 1.93
CA GLU A 94 23.46 23.20 1.48
C GLU A 94 24.30 21.91 1.42
N GLY A 95 23.72 20.74 1.71
CA GLY A 95 24.40 19.44 1.73
C GLY A 95 25.19 19.13 3.01
N ARG A 96 25.08 19.95 4.06
CA ARG A 96 25.70 19.70 5.37
C ARG A 96 24.80 18.78 6.20
N ILE A 97 25.39 17.87 6.97
CA ILE A 97 24.61 16.89 7.75
C ILE A 97 24.00 17.57 8.99
N LEU A 98 22.66 17.65 9.06
CA LEU A 98 21.90 18.12 10.23
C LEU A 98 21.85 17.07 11.32
N TYR A 99 21.50 15.84 10.94
CA TYR A 99 21.45 14.70 11.84
C TYR A 99 22.31 13.58 11.25
N PRO A 100 23.43 13.22 11.89
CA PRO A 100 24.27 12.15 11.39
C PRO A 100 23.61 10.79 11.59
N LYS A 101 23.98 9.83 10.75
CA LYS A 101 23.70 8.42 10.98
C LYS A 101 24.18 8.01 12.37
N GLY A 102 23.32 7.34 13.14
CA GLY A 102 23.56 7.01 14.54
C GLY A 102 23.05 8.05 15.55
N TYR A 103 22.57 9.22 15.10
CA TYR A 103 21.93 10.19 15.98
C TYR A 103 20.74 9.55 16.70
N THR A 104 20.76 9.60 18.03
CA THR A 104 19.77 8.94 18.88
C THR A 104 19.03 9.96 19.73
N PHE A 105 17.70 9.90 19.74
CA PHE A 105 16.87 10.79 20.55
C PHE A 105 15.64 10.07 21.11
N ASN A 106 14.99 10.69 22.09
CA ASN A 106 13.76 10.18 22.69
C ASN A 106 12.54 10.92 22.11
N PRO A 107 11.71 10.26 21.30
CA PRO A 107 10.57 10.91 20.67
C PRO A 107 9.51 11.39 21.66
N LEU A 108 9.40 10.78 22.84
CA LEU A 108 8.46 11.19 23.89
C LEU A 108 8.79 12.56 24.51
N GLN A 109 9.96 13.14 24.20
CA GLN A 109 10.30 14.52 24.56
C GLN A 109 9.67 15.55 23.61
N HIS A 110 9.26 15.12 22.41
CA HIS A 110 8.73 15.99 21.35
C HIS A 110 7.23 15.76 21.10
N VAL A 111 6.75 14.54 21.33
CA VAL A 111 5.36 14.15 21.14
C VAL A 111 4.80 13.48 22.39
N HIS A 112 3.51 13.70 22.66
CA HIS A 112 2.81 13.13 23.80
C HIS A 112 1.72 12.17 23.35
N LEU A 113 1.64 11.00 23.99
CA LEU A 113 0.65 9.98 23.70
C LEU A 113 -0.75 10.53 24.02
N PRO A 114 -1.67 10.56 23.04
CA PRO A 114 -2.95 11.26 23.19
C PRO A 114 -3.91 10.54 24.14
N GLN A 115 -3.80 9.21 24.23
CA GLN A 115 -4.68 8.34 25.00
C GLN A 115 -3.88 7.21 25.63
N ARG A 116 -4.37 6.72 26.77
CA ARG A 116 -3.85 5.50 27.39
C ARG A 116 -4.27 4.29 26.56
N ILE A 117 -3.35 3.36 26.36
CA ILE A 117 -3.52 2.21 25.47
C ILE A 117 -3.70 0.95 26.33
N VAL A 118 -4.77 0.21 26.08
CA VAL A 118 -5.07 -1.06 26.76
C VAL A 118 -4.93 -2.18 25.74
N VAL A 119 -3.99 -3.10 25.95
CA VAL A 119 -3.70 -4.22 25.06
C VAL A 119 -4.21 -5.52 25.67
N ILE A 120 -5.06 -6.22 24.93
CA ILE A 120 -5.68 -7.48 25.35
C ILE A 120 -5.58 -8.56 24.27
N SER A 121 -5.70 -9.82 24.66
CA SER A 121 -6.03 -10.91 23.74
C SER A 121 -7.54 -11.09 23.64
N PRO A 122 -8.05 -11.76 22.59
CA PRO A 122 -9.37 -12.38 22.66
C PRO A 122 -9.50 -13.16 23.98
N ASP A 123 -10.70 -13.22 24.53
CA ASP A 123 -11.05 -13.85 25.82
C ASP A 123 -10.76 -13.05 27.10
N GLN A 124 -10.17 -11.87 26.99
CA GLN A 124 -9.87 -10.98 28.12
C GLN A 124 -10.87 -9.81 28.25
N GLU A 125 -12.00 -9.83 27.55
CA GLU A 125 -12.96 -8.73 27.48
C GLU A 125 -13.64 -8.44 28.84
N GLU A 126 -13.81 -9.45 29.70
CA GLU A 126 -14.36 -9.23 31.05
C GLU A 126 -13.40 -8.42 31.92
N TRP A 127 -12.08 -8.68 31.81
CA TRP A 127 -11.07 -7.88 32.49
C TRP A 127 -10.98 -6.47 31.92
N LEU A 128 -11.14 -6.33 30.60
CA LEU A 128 -11.17 -5.02 29.95
C LEU A 128 -12.27 -4.15 30.55
N LYS A 129 -13.49 -4.66 30.69
CA LYS A 129 -14.65 -3.92 31.22
C LYS A 129 -14.40 -3.32 32.61
N SER A 130 -13.60 -3.96 33.46
CA SER A 130 -13.32 -3.47 34.81
C SER A 130 -12.11 -2.52 34.91
N HIS A 131 -11.30 -2.39 33.85
CA HIS A 131 -10.05 -1.60 33.88
C HIS A 131 -9.99 -0.47 32.84
N VAL A 132 -10.86 -0.53 31.83
CA VAL A 132 -10.87 0.43 30.71
C VAL A 132 -11.62 1.71 31.09
N GLN A 133 -11.10 2.85 30.64
CA GLN A 133 -11.76 4.16 30.70
C GLN A 133 -12.39 4.50 29.34
N ASP A 134 -13.29 5.47 29.31
CA ASP A 134 -13.98 5.88 28.07
C ASP A 134 -13.02 6.45 27.02
N THR A 135 -11.95 7.10 27.45
CA THR A 135 -10.93 7.72 26.58
C THR A 135 -9.82 6.76 26.15
N ASP A 136 -9.78 5.54 26.70
CA ASP A 136 -8.72 4.59 26.39
C ASP A 136 -8.80 4.09 24.93
N MET A 137 -7.65 3.74 24.38
CA MET A 137 -7.58 3.03 23.12
C MET A 137 -7.41 1.53 23.38
N VAL A 138 -8.30 0.71 22.81
CA VAL A 138 -8.28 -0.75 23.04
C VAL A 138 -7.64 -1.45 21.84
N LEU A 139 -6.52 -2.13 22.07
CA LEU A 139 -5.81 -2.94 21.09
C LEU A 139 -6.00 -4.42 21.37
N TYR A 140 -6.39 -5.17 20.35
CA TYR A 140 -6.43 -6.62 20.35
C TYR A 140 -5.18 -7.18 19.67
N THR A 141 -4.62 -8.23 20.27
CA THR A 141 -3.46 -8.95 19.69
C THR A 141 -3.80 -9.68 18.40
N HIS A 142 -5.04 -10.11 18.20
CA HIS A 142 -5.49 -10.83 16.99
C HIS A 142 -7.03 -10.95 16.97
N GLY A 143 -7.58 -11.32 15.81
CA GLY A 143 -9.00 -11.61 15.61
C GLY A 143 -9.77 -10.50 14.90
N ASP A 144 -11.05 -10.75 14.57
CA ASP A 144 -11.92 -9.73 13.95
C ASP A 144 -12.28 -8.64 14.98
N VAL A 145 -11.45 -7.61 15.02
CA VAL A 145 -11.60 -6.49 15.96
C VAL A 145 -12.81 -5.61 15.64
N ILE A 146 -13.38 -5.70 14.43
CA ILE A 146 -14.58 -4.95 14.06
C ILE A 146 -15.75 -5.53 14.85
N THR A 147 -15.97 -6.84 14.77
CA THR A 147 -17.04 -7.51 15.55
C THR A 147 -16.81 -7.38 17.06
N LYS A 148 -15.55 -7.44 17.51
CA LYS A 148 -15.22 -7.23 18.93
C LYS A 148 -15.54 -5.82 19.39
N GLY A 149 -15.15 -4.80 18.63
CA GLY A 149 -15.50 -3.40 18.91
C GLY A 149 -17.01 -3.17 18.94
N GLU A 150 -17.75 -3.80 18.00
CA GLU A 150 -19.21 -3.75 18.00
C GLU A 150 -19.82 -4.32 19.28
N SER A 151 -19.30 -5.44 19.78
CA SER A 151 -19.75 -6.07 21.03
C SER A 151 -19.42 -5.26 22.28
N LEU A 152 -18.32 -4.51 22.24
CA LEU A 152 -17.89 -3.62 23.33
C LEU A 152 -18.60 -2.26 23.30
N GLY A 153 -19.27 -1.91 22.21
CA GLY A 153 -19.86 -0.58 22.03
C GLY A 153 -18.83 0.55 21.86
N ARG A 154 -17.57 0.22 21.50
CA ARG A 154 -16.48 1.19 21.30
C ARG A 154 -15.53 0.72 20.19
N PRO A 155 -14.80 1.63 19.54
CA PRO A 155 -13.75 1.24 18.59
C PRO A 155 -12.72 0.31 19.24
N ALA A 156 -12.37 -0.74 18.49
CA ALA A 156 -11.32 -1.68 18.84
C ALA A 156 -10.36 -1.78 17.66
N PHE A 157 -9.09 -1.91 17.98
CA PHE A 157 -8.00 -1.81 17.02
C PHE A 157 -7.15 -3.06 17.04
N ILE A 158 -6.45 -3.36 15.94
CA ILE A 158 -5.52 -4.47 15.85
C ILE A 158 -4.12 -4.01 16.28
N LEU A 159 -3.40 -4.85 17.04
CA LEU A 159 -2.01 -4.63 17.39
C LEU A 159 -1.11 -5.10 16.25
N ASP A 160 -0.53 -4.15 15.51
CA ASP A 160 0.48 -4.44 14.48
C ASP A 160 1.90 -4.60 15.05
N PRO A 161 2.82 -5.27 14.32
CA PRO A 161 4.19 -5.52 14.78
C PRO A 161 4.99 -4.25 15.11
N THR A 162 4.83 -3.20 14.31
CA THR A 162 5.58 -1.95 14.48
C THR A 162 5.14 -1.24 15.74
N LEU A 163 3.82 -1.19 16.01
CA LEU A 163 3.26 -0.66 17.25
C LEU A 163 3.66 -1.49 18.47
N GLN A 164 3.60 -2.83 18.38
CA GLN A 164 4.02 -3.73 19.45
C GLN A 164 5.48 -3.52 19.84
N GLN A 165 6.37 -3.46 18.85
CA GLN A 165 7.80 -3.22 19.07
C GLN A 165 8.05 -1.84 19.67
N ARG A 166 7.33 -0.81 19.19
CA ARG A 166 7.52 0.57 19.64
C ARG A 166 7.09 0.80 21.07
N LEU A 167 5.98 0.20 21.49
CA LEU A 167 5.48 0.28 22.86
C LEU A 167 6.14 -0.75 23.81
N ASP A 168 7.00 -1.62 23.26
CA ASP A 168 7.62 -2.75 23.95
C ASP A 168 6.61 -3.65 24.67
N VAL A 169 5.40 -3.84 24.13
CA VAL A 169 4.36 -4.64 24.80
C VAL A 169 4.65 -6.13 24.63
N LYS A 170 4.91 -6.84 25.73
CA LYS A 170 5.39 -8.24 25.71
C LYS A 170 4.33 -9.27 26.10
N VAL A 171 3.31 -8.84 26.84
CA VAL A 171 2.32 -9.73 27.46
C VAL A 171 0.93 -9.09 27.45
N THR A 172 -0.11 -9.90 27.62
CA THR A 172 -1.49 -9.43 27.85
C THR A 172 -2.09 -9.98 29.15
N PRO A 173 -3.01 -9.24 29.78
CA PRO A 173 -3.41 -7.87 29.46
C PRO A 173 -2.40 -6.83 29.99
N SER A 174 -2.25 -5.73 29.25
CA SER A 174 -1.31 -4.65 29.58
C SER A 174 -1.94 -3.26 29.37
N ILE A 175 -1.57 -2.29 30.19
CA ILE A 175 -1.94 -0.88 30.03
C ILE A 175 -0.68 -0.05 29.86
N VAL A 176 -0.61 0.75 28.78
CA VAL A 176 0.50 1.62 28.43
C VAL A 176 0.05 3.08 28.54
N GLN A 177 0.79 3.88 29.31
CA GLN A 177 0.59 5.32 29.42
C GLN A 177 1.93 6.05 29.36
N GLN A 178 1.93 7.32 28.97
CA GLN A 178 3.13 8.14 29.00
C GLN A 178 3.19 8.96 30.29
N GLU A 179 4.32 8.89 31.00
CA GLU A 179 4.63 9.74 32.14
C GLU A 179 5.92 10.52 31.85
N GLY A 180 5.78 11.81 31.56
CA GLY A 180 6.89 12.64 31.10
C GLY A 180 7.53 12.08 29.82
N ALA A 181 8.82 11.74 29.87
CA ALA A 181 9.60 11.26 28.74
C ALA A 181 9.75 9.72 28.68
N HIS A 182 8.92 8.96 29.39
CA HIS A 182 8.93 7.50 29.34
C HIS A 182 7.51 6.93 29.34
N LEU A 183 7.38 5.67 28.90
CA LEU A 183 6.16 4.90 29.01
C LEU A 183 6.15 4.13 30.34
N VAL A 184 5.01 4.12 30.99
CA VAL A 184 4.70 3.24 32.12
C VAL A 184 3.80 2.13 31.60
N ILE A 185 4.26 0.90 31.73
CA ILE A 185 3.60 -0.30 31.23
C ILE A 185 3.21 -1.15 32.43
N ASN A 186 1.90 -1.22 32.69
CA ASN A 186 1.31 -2.03 33.74
C ASN A 186 0.85 -3.36 33.13
N GLU A 187 1.51 -4.45 33.51
CA GLU A 187 1.19 -5.81 33.08
C GLU A 187 0.42 -6.49 34.21
N PHE A 188 -0.67 -7.20 33.90
CA PHE A 188 -1.57 -7.75 34.92
C PHE A 188 -1.60 -9.28 34.83
N ALA A 189 -1.36 -9.96 35.96
CA ALA A 189 -1.42 -11.42 36.00
C ALA A 189 -2.77 -11.94 35.49
N TRP A 190 -2.71 -12.83 34.49
CA TRP A 190 -3.89 -13.47 33.91
C TRP A 190 -3.84 -14.98 34.14
N ASN A 191 -4.84 -15.50 34.86
CA ASN A 191 -5.03 -16.93 35.05
C ASN A 191 -6.27 -17.41 34.26
N PRO A 192 -6.09 -18.21 33.20
CA PRO A 192 -7.20 -18.72 32.39
C PRO A 192 -8.17 -19.62 33.18
N GLU A 193 -7.74 -20.27 34.27
CA GLU A 193 -8.60 -21.17 35.07
C GLU A 193 -9.68 -20.43 35.88
N LYS A 194 -9.49 -19.13 36.18
CA LYS A 194 -10.52 -18.33 36.84
C LYS A 194 -11.78 -18.16 35.98
N LYS A 195 -11.68 -18.32 34.65
CA LYS A 195 -12.80 -18.18 33.71
C LYS A 195 -13.88 -19.24 33.98
N THR A 196 -13.47 -20.47 34.32
CA THR A 196 -14.38 -21.59 34.61
C THR A 196 -15.17 -21.33 35.89
N SER A 197 -14.54 -20.81 36.93
CA SER A 197 -15.20 -20.52 38.22
C SER A 197 -16.17 -19.34 38.13
N THR A 198 -15.83 -18.29 37.38
CA THR A 198 -16.72 -17.13 37.21
C THR A 198 -17.88 -17.42 36.26
N ALA A 199 -17.68 -18.26 35.23
CA ALA A 199 -18.76 -18.74 34.38
C ALA A 199 -19.72 -19.65 35.15
N LEU A 200 -19.20 -20.52 36.03
CA LEU A 200 -20.01 -21.35 36.93
C LEU A 200 -20.79 -20.52 37.96
N LEU A 201 -20.16 -19.48 38.52
CA LEU A 201 -20.83 -18.51 39.40
C LEU A 201 -21.89 -17.66 38.69
N LYS A 202 -21.67 -17.28 37.42
CA LYS A 202 -22.68 -16.59 36.59
C LYS A 202 -23.85 -17.51 36.23
N LEU A 203 -23.60 -18.78 35.90
CA LEU A 203 -24.66 -19.78 35.70
C LEU A 203 -25.54 -19.95 36.96
N MET A 204 -24.94 -19.85 38.15
CA MET A 204 -25.69 -19.89 39.42
C MET A 204 -26.41 -18.57 39.77
N SER A 205 -26.00 -17.44 39.17
CA SER A 205 -26.61 -16.12 39.37
C SER A 205 -27.71 -15.81 38.34
N ASP A 206 -27.59 -16.33 37.12
CA ASP A 206 -28.57 -16.13 36.04
C ASP A 206 -29.89 -16.88 36.30
N ASP A 207 -29.85 -17.96 37.09
CA ASP A 207 -31.05 -18.64 37.60
C ASP A 207 -31.81 -17.81 38.66
N MET A 208 -31.21 -16.74 39.21
CA MET A 208 -31.84 -15.90 40.24
C MET A 208 -32.34 -14.53 39.73
N LEU A 209 -32.04 -14.15 38.48
CA LEU A 209 -32.41 -12.84 37.89
C LEU A 209 -33.34 -12.92 36.68
N ARG A 210 -34.03 -14.05 36.49
CA ARG A 210 -35.20 -14.12 35.60
C ARG A 210 -36.50 -13.81 36.35
N ALA A 211 -36.59 -12.60 36.89
CA ALA A 211 -37.85 -11.93 37.16
C ALA A 211 -37.57 -10.48 37.59
N THR A 212 -37.45 -9.55 36.63
CA THR A 212 -38.14 -8.25 36.67
C THR A 212 -37.73 -7.35 35.51
N SER A 213 -38.75 -6.99 34.72
CA SER A 213 -38.92 -5.75 33.97
C SER A 213 -38.20 -5.57 32.62
N ASP A 214 -38.83 -6.14 31.59
CA ASP A 214 -39.01 -5.44 30.32
C ASP A 214 -39.83 -4.14 30.54
N VAL A 215 -39.75 -3.20 29.60
CA VAL A 215 -40.47 -1.90 29.55
C VAL A 215 -39.73 -0.73 30.21
N LEU A 216 -38.65 -0.24 29.59
CA LEU A 216 -38.25 1.20 29.58
C LEU A 216 -36.98 1.44 28.72
N SER A 217 -37.05 1.33 27.39
CA SER A 217 -36.01 1.94 26.52
C SER A 217 -36.46 2.42 25.14
N THR A 218 -37.74 2.28 24.78
CA THR A 218 -38.27 2.77 23.50
C THR A 218 -38.79 4.20 23.63
N ALA A 219 -37.91 5.21 23.75
CA ALA A 219 -38.33 6.61 23.55
C ALA A 219 -37.24 7.66 23.28
N PHE A 220 -35.93 7.36 23.37
CA PHE A 220 -34.91 8.43 23.36
C PHE A 220 -33.80 8.33 22.29
N ASN A 221 -34.04 7.62 21.19
CA ASN A 221 -33.07 7.50 20.08
C ASN A 221 -33.55 8.07 18.73
N ALA A 222 -34.61 8.86 18.71
CA ALA A 222 -35.05 9.53 17.49
C ALA A 222 -34.87 11.04 17.65
N LEU A 223 -33.74 11.58 17.16
CA LEU A 223 -33.59 12.94 16.61
C LEU A 223 -32.10 13.31 16.37
N ILE A 224 -31.33 12.42 15.76
CA ILE A 224 -30.19 12.83 14.93
C ILE A 224 -30.23 11.93 13.70
N PRO A 225 -30.44 12.45 12.48
CA PRO A 225 -30.24 11.64 11.30
C PRO A 225 -28.76 11.21 11.31
N ALA A 226 -28.51 9.91 11.49
CA ALA A 226 -27.21 9.35 11.17
C ALA A 226 -26.98 9.70 9.70
N ALA A 227 -26.00 10.56 9.42
CA ALA A 227 -25.55 10.81 8.06
C ALA A 227 -25.10 9.45 7.51
N ARG A 228 -25.93 8.84 6.67
CA ARG A 228 -25.64 7.55 6.06
C ARG A 228 -24.58 7.81 5.00
N ALA A 229 -23.35 7.46 5.32
CA ALA A 229 -22.29 7.18 4.36
C ALA A 229 -22.78 6.02 3.46
N GLU A 230 -23.34 6.34 2.30
CA GLU A 230 -23.82 5.35 1.34
C GLU A 230 -22.64 4.99 0.43
N CYS A 231 -22.02 3.83 0.68
CA CYS A 231 -20.93 3.28 -0.13
C CYS A 231 -21.43 2.96 -1.55
N LYS A 232 -21.44 3.97 -2.42
CA LYS A 232 -21.92 3.87 -3.82
C LYS A 232 -20.84 3.29 -4.72
N THR A 233 -20.60 1.99 -4.59
CA THR A 233 -19.61 1.28 -5.41
C THR A 233 -20.13 -0.07 -5.89
N SER A 234 -19.77 -0.43 -7.12
CA SER A 234 -20.02 -1.76 -7.67
C SER A 234 -18.81 -2.66 -7.46
N PHE A 235 -18.96 -3.97 -7.62
CA PHE A 235 -17.80 -4.87 -7.68
C PHE A 235 -16.81 -4.40 -8.77
N LEU A 236 -15.52 -4.64 -8.56
CA LEU A 236 -14.46 -4.31 -9.51
C LEU A 236 -14.74 -4.96 -10.88
N ASN A 237 -14.58 -4.21 -11.97
CA ASN A 237 -14.54 -4.77 -13.31
C ASN A 237 -13.12 -4.67 -13.86
N PRO A 238 -12.32 -5.74 -13.82
CA PRO A 238 -10.91 -5.69 -14.21
C PRO A 238 -10.67 -5.38 -15.69
N VAL A 239 -11.68 -5.54 -16.56
CA VAL A 239 -11.58 -5.17 -17.98
C VAL A 239 -11.69 -3.65 -18.14
N THR A 240 -12.66 -3.04 -17.47
CA THR A 240 -13.00 -1.62 -17.67
C THR A 240 -12.31 -0.70 -16.69
N ASP A 241 -11.98 -1.16 -15.50
CA ASP A 241 -11.45 -0.31 -14.43
C ASP A 241 -9.92 -0.26 -14.47
N ILE A 242 -9.25 -1.37 -14.81
CA ILE A 242 -7.78 -1.46 -14.90
C ILE A 242 -7.31 -0.95 -16.26
N GLY A 243 -6.33 -0.06 -16.25
CA GLY A 243 -5.62 0.45 -17.41
C GLY A 243 -4.48 -0.50 -17.75
N TRP A 244 -4.78 -1.57 -18.47
CA TRP A 244 -3.77 -2.58 -18.85
C TRP A 244 -2.64 -2.02 -19.73
N SER A 245 -2.81 -0.85 -20.34
CA SER A 245 -1.72 -0.11 -21.00
C SER A 245 -0.59 0.28 -20.04
N CYS A 246 -0.85 0.36 -18.73
CA CYS A 246 0.12 0.71 -17.70
C CYS A 246 1.18 -0.38 -17.41
N ILE A 247 1.04 -1.58 -18.00
CA ILE A 247 2.06 -2.62 -17.90
C ILE A 247 3.32 -2.26 -18.72
N PHE A 248 3.15 -1.37 -19.69
CA PHE A 248 4.20 -0.90 -20.57
C PHE A 248 4.94 0.31 -19.98
N PRO A 249 6.23 0.50 -20.32
CA PRO A 249 6.99 -0.25 -21.30
C PRO A 249 7.52 -1.58 -20.76
N MET A 250 7.46 -2.62 -21.59
CA MET A 250 8.09 -3.91 -21.34
C MET A 250 9.43 -3.97 -22.09
N ARG A 251 10.49 -4.35 -21.38
CA ARG A 251 11.83 -4.51 -21.95
C ARG A 251 12.34 -5.93 -21.71
N ILE A 252 12.90 -6.54 -22.74
CA ILE A 252 13.56 -7.85 -22.68
C ILE A 252 14.96 -7.66 -23.24
N ALA A 253 15.98 -8.10 -22.50
CA ALA A 253 17.37 -7.97 -22.89
C ALA A 253 17.74 -6.52 -23.29
N GLY A 254 17.30 -5.53 -22.52
CA GLY A 254 17.58 -4.09 -22.78
C GLY A 254 16.83 -3.48 -23.97
N VAL A 255 16.21 -4.28 -24.84
CA VAL A 255 15.41 -3.80 -25.97
C VAL A 255 13.96 -3.57 -25.51
N GLN A 256 13.41 -2.42 -25.87
CA GLN A 256 12.01 -2.10 -25.64
C GLN A 256 11.17 -2.78 -26.71
N ILE A 257 10.42 -3.81 -26.31
CA ILE A 257 9.54 -4.56 -27.23
C ILE A 257 8.26 -3.77 -27.51
N VAL A 258 7.74 -3.08 -26.49
CA VAL A 258 6.54 -2.26 -26.61
C VAL A 258 6.78 -0.86 -26.01
N GLY A 259 6.46 0.16 -26.81
CA GLY A 259 6.41 1.57 -26.42
C GLY A 259 5.55 1.80 -25.17
N GLY A 260 5.89 2.76 -24.32
CA GLY A 260 5.10 3.04 -23.11
C GLY A 260 5.55 4.29 -22.38
N GLU A 261 4.84 4.62 -21.30
CA GLU A 261 5.12 5.78 -20.44
C GLU A 261 6.48 5.66 -19.72
N GLU A 262 6.86 6.70 -18.95
CA GLU A 262 8.20 6.86 -18.37
C GLU A 262 8.72 5.66 -17.58
N ASN A 263 10.02 5.36 -17.66
CA ASN A 263 10.59 4.16 -17.06
C ASN A 263 11.81 4.50 -16.19
N ALA A 264 11.82 4.03 -14.94
CA ALA A 264 12.92 4.28 -14.01
C ALA A 264 14.25 3.56 -14.33
N SER A 265 14.31 2.59 -15.25
CA SER A 265 15.52 1.78 -15.46
C SER A 265 16.17 2.12 -16.79
N HIS A 266 17.34 2.72 -16.70
CA HIS A 266 18.37 2.67 -17.72
C HIS A 266 19.12 1.35 -17.53
N SER A 267 18.67 0.29 -18.21
CA SER A 267 19.40 -0.98 -18.23
C SER A 267 20.36 -0.95 -19.41
N ASP A 268 21.58 -0.48 -19.20
CA ASP A 268 22.58 -0.40 -20.26
C ASP A 268 23.12 -1.78 -20.69
N SER A 269 22.94 -2.81 -19.84
CA SER A 269 23.34 -4.19 -20.15
C SER A 269 22.13 -5.11 -20.35
N PRO A 270 22.09 -5.92 -21.44
CA PRO A 270 21.02 -6.87 -21.71
C PRO A 270 21.08 -8.15 -20.85
N VAL A 271 22.23 -8.41 -20.22
CA VAL A 271 22.53 -9.65 -19.48
C VAL A 271 22.54 -9.39 -17.98
N CYS A 272 21.98 -10.33 -17.22
CA CYS A 272 22.02 -10.36 -15.76
C CYS A 272 22.83 -11.58 -15.28
N VAL A 273 23.54 -11.43 -14.16
CA VAL A 273 24.40 -12.48 -13.58
C VAL A 273 24.06 -12.64 -12.10
N CYS A 274 23.33 -13.70 -11.77
CA CYS A 274 22.93 -14.01 -10.40
C CYS A 274 23.98 -14.87 -9.69
N LYS A 275 24.58 -14.30 -8.65
CA LYS A 275 25.61 -14.95 -7.81
C LYS A 275 24.95 -15.62 -6.59
N GLY A 276 24.13 -16.65 -6.83
CA GLY A 276 23.37 -17.34 -5.77
C GLY A 276 23.81 -18.78 -5.45
N GLY A 277 24.73 -19.37 -6.22
CA GLY A 277 25.16 -20.76 -6.06
C GLY A 277 26.62 -20.98 -6.44
N ALA A 278 27.06 -22.25 -6.47
CA ALA A 278 28.44 -22.64 -6.81
C ALA A 278 28.87 -22.21 -8.23
N VAL A 279 27.91 -22.03 -9.13
CA VAL A 279 28.11 -21.49 -10.48
C VAL A 279 27.19 -20.27 -10.66
N PRO A 280 27.71 -19.10 -11.11
CA PRO A 280 26.88 -17.93 -11.37
C PRO A 280 25.89 -18.24 -12.49
N THR A 281 24.62 -17.91 -12.27
CA THR A 281 23.60 -18.10 -13.30
C THR A 281 23.52 -16.87 -14.19
N ILE A 282 23.61 -17.07 -15.50
CA ILE A 282 23.53 -16.00 -16.50
C ILE A 282 22.13 -16.04 -17.12
N GLY A 283 21.50 -14.87 -17.25
CA GLY A 283 20.18 -14.73 -17.83
C GLY A 283 20.03 -13.44 -18.64
N LEU A 284 18.83 -13.27 -19.20
CA LEU A 284 18.42 -12.04 -19.85
C LEU A 284 17.65 -11.17 -18.86
N LYS A 285 18.02 -9.90 -18.79
CA LYS A 285 17.33 -8.94 -17.93
C LYS A 285 16.01 -8.53 -18.59
N THR A 286 14.91 -8.79 -17.91
CA THR A 286 13.56 -8.38 -18.33
C THR A 286 12.98 -7.43 -17.30
N SER A 287 12.38 -6.33 -17.74
CA SER A 287 11.71 -5.38 -16.86
C SER A 287 10.32 -5.03 -17.37
N PHE A 288 9.32 -5.04 -16.50
CA PHE A 288 7.95 -4.68 -16.82
C PHE A 288 7.22 -4.14 -15.58
N TRP A 289 6.01 -3.62 -15.79
CA TRP A 289 5.14 -3.16 -14.70
C TRP A 289 4.06 -4.20 -14.41
N GLU A 290 4.03 -4.69 -13.17
CA GLU A 290 3.04 -5.64 -12.68
C GLU A 290 1.87 -4.91 -12.02
N PRO A 291 0.63 -5.14 -12.46
CA PRO A 291 -0.57 -4.76 -11.72
C PRO A 291 -0.68 -5.64 -10.46
N LYS A 292 -0.15 -5.15 -9.34
CA LYS A 292 0.15 -5.99 -8.17
C LYS A 292 -0.82 -5.80 -7.00
N ARG A 293 -1.33 -4.58 -6.82
CA ARG A 293 -2.17 -4.21 -5.66
C ARG A 293 -3.25 -3.23 -6.05
N ILE A 294 -4.37 -3.31 -5.35
CA ILE A 294 -5.41 -2.28 -5.40
C ILE A 294 -5.35 -1.53 -4.07
N ILE A 295 -5.54 -0.22 -4.14
CA ILE A 295 -5.64 0.65 -2.99
C ILE A 295 -6.91 1.46 -3.16
N ASP A 296 -7.82 1.43 -2.20
CA ASP A 296 -8.90 2.41 -2.17
C ASP A 296 -8.62 3.47 -1.10
N THR A 297 -9.11 4.68 -1.35
CA THR A 297 -9.10 5.77 -0.38
C THR A 297 -10.52 6.26 -0.24
N VAL A 298 -11.11 6.05 0.93
CA VAL A 298 -12.55 6.16 1.15
C VAL A 298 -12.89 7.13 2.27
N SER A 299 -13.92 7.92 2.00
CA SER A 299 -14.53 8.81 2.99
C SER A 299 -15.50 8.05 3.87
N ASP A 300 -16.15 7.03 3.30
CA ASP A 300 -17.07 6.15 3.98
C ASP A 300 -16.28 5.03 4.70
N PRO A 301 -16.28 4.96 6.04
CA PRO A 301 -15.56 3.92 6.76
C PRO A 301 -16.08 2.52 6.40
N TYR A 302 -15.18 1.55 6.29
CA TYR A 302 -15.47 0.15 5.95
C TYR A 302 -16.07 -0.06 4.55
N CYS A 303 -16.05 0.97 3.69
CA CYS A 303 -16.45 0.85 2.30
C CYS A 303 -15.35 0.17 1.49
N MET A 304 -15.58 -1.08 1.10
CA MET A 304 -14.63 -1.88 0.34
C MET A 304 -14.90 -1.70 -1.15
N MET A 305 -14.24 -0.72 -1.76
CA MET A 305 -14.55 -0.27 -3.12
C MET A 305 -14.40 -1.40 -4.16
N PRO A 306 -13.33 -2.24 -4.15
CA PRO A 306 -13.17 -3.33 -5.11
C PRO A 306 -14.17 -4.47 -4.92
N LEU A 307 -14.64 -4.68 -3.69
CA LEU A 307 -15.62 -5.71 -3.35
C LEU A 307 -17.06 -5.26 -3.60
N GLY A 308 -17.31 -3.97 -3.84
CA GLY A 308 -18.66 -3.46 -4.07
C GLY A 308 -19.56 -3.52 -2.84
N THR A 309 -18.99 -3.54 -1.63
CA THR A 309 -19.72 -3.79 -0.38
C THR A 309 -19.20 -2.95 0.78
N THR A 310 -19.99 -2.84 1.84
CA THR A 310 -19.56 -2.30 3.13
C THR A 310 -19.50 -3.42 4.16
N LEU A 311 -18.45 -3.46 4.99
CA LEU A 311 -18.25 -4.55 5.95
C LEU A 311 -19.09 -4.41 7.22
N THR A 312 -19.41 -3.18 7.59
CA THR A 312 -20.28 -2.87 8.73
C THR A 312 -20.83 -1.46 8.60
N THR A 313 -21.84 -1.16 9.41
CA THR A 313 -22.36 0.20 9.51
C THR A 313 -21.47 1.02 10.44
N PRO A 314 -20.98 2.20 10.02
CA PRO A 314 -20.18 3.07 10.88
C PRO A 314 -20.93 3.41 12.18
N LYS A 315 -20.28 3.17 13.33
CA LYS A 315 -20.80 3.55 14.65
C LYS A 315 -20.18 4.89 15.11
N PRO A 316 -20.82 5.62 16.05
CA PRO A 316 -20.22 6.81 16.65
C PRO A 316 -18.79 6.52 17.15
N GLY A 317 -17.83 7.38 16.78
CA GLY A 317 -16.40 7.17 17.04
C GLY A 317 -15.62 6.54 15.89
N THR A 318 -16.29 6.07 14.82
CA THR A 318 -15.62 5.71 13.56
C THR A 318 -15.26 6.98 12.81
N LEU A 319 -13.97 7.17 12.48
CA LEU A 319 -13.50 8.38 11.83
C LEU A 319 -13.81 8.31 10.32
N ALA A 320 -14.79 9.10 9.89
CA ALA A 320 -15.12 9.28 8.47
C ALA A 320 -14.15 10.26 7.80
N GLY A 321 -13.90 10.01 6.51
CA GLY A 321 -13.16 10.92 5.66
C GLY A 321 -13.98 12.10 5.18
N GLY A 322 -13.28 13.08 4.63
CA GLY A 322 -13.86 14.31 4.11
C GLY A 322 -12.80 15.37 3.86
N LEU A 323 -13.25 16.46 3.26
CA LEU A 323 -12.45 17.64 2.98
C LEU A 323 -12.86 18.78 3.92
N ASN A 324 -11.95 19.21 4.77
CA ASN A 324 -12.09 20.42 5.56
C ASN A 324 -11.38 21.57 4.84
N GLU A 325 -12.15 22.55 4.39
CA GLU A 325 -11.65 23.74 3.70
C GLU A 325 -11.76 24.97 4.62
N ASN A 326 -10.60 25.52 4.97
CA ASN A 326 -10.50 26.86 5.55
C ASN A 326 -10.02 27.85 4.47
N SER A 327 -10.18 29.15 4.70
CA SER A 327 -9.79 30.21 3.76
C SER A 327 -8.32 30.17 3.30
N THR A 328 -7.44 29.48 4.03
CA THR A 328 -6.00 29.40 3.79
C THR A 328 -5.48 27.99 3.51
N SER A 329 -6.24 26.93 3.79
CA SER A 329 -5.75 25.56 3.65
C SER A 329 -6.89 24.55 3.50
N LYS A 330 -6.68 23.55 2.63
CA LYS A 330 -7.53 22.39 2.47
C LYS A 330 -6.88 21.17 3.12
N ARG A 331 -7.58 20.53 4.05
CA ARG A 331 -7.14 19.31 4.74
C ARG A 331 -8.12 18.19 4.46
N ALA A 332 -7.65 17.13 3.82
CA ALA A 332 -8.41 15.92 3.61
C ALA A 332 -8.05 14.87 4.66
N PHE A 333 -9.04 14.08 5.08
CA PHE A 333 -8.82 12.81 5.77
C PHE A 333 -9.53 11.70 4.99
N GLN A 334 -8.91 10.54 4.83
CA GLN A 334 -9.53 9.35 4.23
C GLN A 334 -9.07 8.08 4.95
N GLN A 335 -9.93 7.08 4.98
CA GLN A 335 -9.51 5.70 5.25
C GLN A 335 -8.92 5.09 3.99
N ALA A 336 -8.13 4.03 4.12
CA ALA A 336 -7.57 3.30 3.01
C ALA A 336 -7.55 1.80 3.28
N HIS A 337 -7.82 1.01 2.25
CA HIS A 337 -7.64 -0.43 2.30
C HIS A 337 -6.62 -0.86 1.24
N TYR A 338 -5.78 -1.82 1.62
CA TYR A 338 -4.72 -2.34 0.76
C TYR A 338 -4.99 -3.80 0.42
N TYR A 339 -5.15 -4.07 -0.87
CA TYR A 339 -5.53 -5.37 -1.39
C TYR A 339 -4.37 -6.00 -2.16
N ILE A 340 -4.06 -7.25 -1.85
CA ILE A 340 -3.19 -8.08 -2.67
C ILE A 340 -3.98 -8.51 -3.90
N PHE A 341 -3.58 -8.03 -5.08
CA PHE A 341 -4.26 -8.32 -6.34
C PHE A 341 -3.24 -8.92 -7.34
N PRO A 342 -3.00 -10.23 -7.29
CA PRO A 342 -2.01 -10.90 -8.12
C PRO A 342 -2.59 -11.13 -9.52
N ALA A 343 -2.68 -10.06 -10.32
CA ALA A 343 -3.44 -10.07 -11.57
C ALA A 343 -2.94 -11.15 -12.54
N TRP A 344 -1.62 -11.29 -12.70
CA TRP A 344 -1.03 -12.33 -13.56
C TRP A 344 -1.36 -13.74 -13.09
N LYS A 345 -1.38 -13.94 -11.76
CA LYS A 345 -1.75 -15.21 -11.14
C LYS A 345 -3.26 -15.53 -11.27
N ILE A 346 -4.08 -14.53 -11.53
CA ILE A 346 -5.51 -14.78 -11.76
C ILE A 346 -5.77 -15.06 -13.25
N LEU A 347 -4.95 -14.49 -14.14
CA LEU A 347 -5.07 -14.63 -15.60
C LEU A 347 -4.36 -15.85 -16.20
N ASN A 348 -3.69 -16.66 -15.40
CA ASN A 348 -2.84 -17.75 -15.88
C ASN A 348 -1.77 -17.29 -16.92
N MET A 349 -1.18 -16.10 -16.72
CA MET A 349 -0.13 -15.52 -17.58
C MET A 349 1.19 -15.29 -16.82
N PHE A 350 2.32 -15.42 -17.53
CA PHE A 350 3.67 -15.05 -17.06
C PHE A 350 4.23 -15.81 -15.84
N TYR A 351 3.65 -16.94 -15.42
CA TYR A 351 4.09 -17.73 -14.26
C TYR A 351 5.49 -18.31 -14.40
N ASP A 352 5.96 -18.51 -15.63
CA ASP A 352 7.30 -19.02 -15.89
C ASP A 352 8.39 -17.98 -15.57
N ILE A 353 8.00 -16.72 -15.29
CA ILE A 353 8.94 -15.67 -14.90
C ILE A 353 9.24 -15.80 -13.39
N PRO A 354 10.49 -16.14 -13.00
CA PRO A 354 10.82 -16.53 -11.62
C PRO A 354 10.77 -15.40 -10.58
N CYS A 355 10.54 -14.16 -11.00
CA CYS A 355 10.47 -12.98 -10.13
C CYS A 355 9.03 -12.60 -9.72
N LEU A 356 8.02 -13.25 -10.30
CA LEU A 356 6.62 -12.98 -10.01
C LEU A 356 6.18 -13.69 -8.73
N ASP A 357 5.33 -13.01 -7.97
CA ASP A 357 4.90 -13.45 -6.65
C ASP A 357 3.69 -14.38 -6.78
N ASP A 358 3.81 -15.60 -6.27
CA ASP A 358 2.71 -16.59 -6.29
C ASP A 358 1.72 -16.40 -5.12
N GLU A 359 1.33 -15.15 -4.85
CA GLU A 359 0.41 -14.79 -3.76
C GLU A 359 -1.05 -14.94 -4.20
N GLY A 360 -1.98 -15.19 -3.27
CA GLY A 360 -3.42 -15.19 -3.56
C GLY A 360 -4.04 -13.81 -3.29
N TYR A 361 -5.26 -13.57 -3.79
CA TYR A 361 -6.01 -12.37 -3.37
C TYR A 361 -6.21 -12.36 -1.85
N ASP A 362 -6.01 -11.19 -1.25
CA ASP A 362 -6.20 -10.96 0.18
C ASP A 362 -6.42 -9.48 0.50
N VAL A 363 -7.09 -9.19 1.62
CA VAL A 363 -7.14 -7.86 2.23
C VAL A 363 -6.01 -7.77 3.24
N ALA A 364 -4.90 -7.16 2.84
CA ALA A 364 -3.69 -7.12 3.65
C ALA A 364 -3.74 -6.07 4.75
N MET A 365 -4.45 -4.95 4.52
CA MET A 365 -4.56 -3.89 5.51
C MET A 365 -5.90 -3.15 5.38
N MET A 366 -6.48 -2.78 6.52
CA MET A 366 -7.57 -1.82 6.64
C MET A 366 -7.19 -0.77 7.68
N THR A 367 -7.40 0.50 7.39
CA THR A 367 -6.93 1.57 8.28
C THR A 367 -7.88 1.90 9.42
N GLU A 368 -9.16 1.55 9.32
CA GLU A 368 -10.16 1.76 10.38
C GLU A 368 -9.77 1.05 11.67
N ILE A 369 -9.11 -0.11 11.53
CA ILE A 369 -8.66 -0.95 12.64
C ILE A 369 -7.21 -0.63 13.06
N LEU A 370 -6.56 0.35 12.44
CA LEU A 370 -5.20 0.78 12.77
C LEU A 370 -5.21 2.15 13.45
N PRO A 371 -4.87 2.21 14.74
CA PRO A 371 -5.04 3.43 15.52
C PRO A 371 -4.13 4.57 15.04
N GLN A 372 -2.94 4.23 14.51
CA GLN A 372 -1.99 5.20 14.00
C GLN A 372 -2.45 5.91 12.75
N TRP A 373 -3.34 5.30 11.97
CA TRP A 373 -3.89 5.96 10.79
C TRP A 373 -4.85 7.09 11.15
N ASN A 374 -5.60 6.89 12.23
CA ASN A 374 -6.59 7.85 12.74
C ASN A 374 -5.96 8.92 13.63
N ASN A 375 -4.70 8.78 14.03
CA ASN A 375 -4.03 9.70 14.95
C ASN A 375 -2.60 10.02 14.51
N ASP A 376 -2.40 11.22 13.97
CA ASP A 376 -1.09 11.72 13.50
C ASP A 376 0.00 11.65 14.58
N ILE A 377 -0.35 11.95 15.84
CA ILE A 377 0.61 11.96 16.95
C ILE A 377 1.08 10.55 17.29
N LEU A 378 0.15 9.59 17.32
CA LEU A 378 0.51 8.18 17.47
C LEU A 378 1.37 7.69 16.30
N SER A 379 1.06 8.12 15.06
CA SER A 379 1.89 7.80 13.89
C SER A 379 3.31 8.33 14.00
N LEU A 380 3.50 9.55 14.55
CA LEU A 380 4.83 10.12 14.85
C LEU A 380 5.56 9.39 15.98
N ILE A 381 4.84 8.86 16.99
CA ILE A 381 5.44 8.02 18.03
C ILE A 381 5.95 6.71 17.43
N ILE A 382 5.19 6.10 16.51
CA ILE A 382 5.55 4.84 15.84
C ILE A 382 6.69 5.03 14.82
N ASN A 383 6.65 6.12 14.06
CA ASN A 383 7.64 6.46 13.04
C ASN A 383 8.37 7.76 13.42
N PRO A 384 9.22 7.72 14.46
CA PRO A 384 9.87 8.90 15.02
C PRO A 384 10.86 9.57 14.07
N GLU A 385 11.36 8.87 13.05
CA GLU A 385 12.20 9.48 12.02
C GLU A 385 11.51 10.66 11.32
N ALA A 386 10.17 10.67 11.29
CA ALA A 386 9.39 11.78 10.76
C ALA A 386 9.72 13.12 11.43
N LEU A 387 10.10 13.10 12.72
CA LEU A 387 10.50 14.31 13.46
C LEU A 387 11.79 14.92 12.92
N LEU A 388 12.69 14.11 12.33
CA LEU A 388 13.90 14.62 11.69
C LEU A 388 13.58 15.38 10.40
N PHE A 389 12.47 15.04 9.74
CA PHE A 389 12.00 15.68 8.50
C PHE A 389 10.91 16.74 8.72
N ALA A 390 10.46 16.94 9.95
CA ALA A 390 9.48 17.95 10.33
C ALA A 390 10.10 19.36 10.45
N ASN A 391 10.96 19.72 9.51
CA ASN A 391 11.65 21.01 9.49
C ASN A 391 11.49 21.69 8.11
N PRO A 392 11.53 23.04 8.03
CA PRO A 392 11.32 23.77 6.78
C PRO A 392 12.29 23.39 5.66
N ILE A 393 13.51 22.98 5.99
CA ILE A 393 14.54 22.59 5.02
C ILE A 393 14.08 21.32 4.29
N SER A 394 13.66 20.30 5.04
CA SER A 394 13.13 19.05 4.48
C SER A 394 11.87 19.28 3.64
N THR A 395 10.98 20.18 4.03
CA THR A 395 9.79 20.52 3.22
C THR A 395 10.17 21.16 1.88
N ILE A 396 11.13 22.08 1.86
CA ILE A 396 11.56 22.75 0.61
C ILE A 396 12.24 21.74 -0.33
N THR A 397 12.96 20.73 0.19
CA THR A 397 13.57 19.70 -0.68
C THR A 397 12.54 18.92 -1.50
N CYS A 398 11.28 18.84 -1.06
CA CYS A 398 10.23 18.17 -1.83
C CYS A 398 9.89 18.88 -3.15
N SER A 399 10.26 20.15 -3.32
CA SER A 399 10.13 20.85 -4.62
C SER A 399 11.01 20.24 -5.71
N ALA A 400 12.19 19.74 -5.36
CA ALA A 400 13.08 19.04 -6.30
C ALA A 400 12.48 17.69 -6.72
N ASP A 401 11.87 16.97 -5.77
CA ASP A 401 11.15 15.73 -6.05
C ASP A 401 9.91 15.97 -6.95
N ALA A 402 9.18 17.05 -6.71
CA ALA A 402 8.02 17.45 -7.52
C ALA A 402 8.42 17.76 -8.97
N ALA A 403 9.50 18.52 -9.16
CA ALA A 403 10.04 18.80 -10.49
C ALA A 403 10.49 17.51 -11.20
N ALA A 404 11.19 16.61 -10.50
CA ALA A 404 11.62 15.34 -11.06
C ALA A 404 10.45 14.43 -11.46
N ALA A 405 9.44 14.26 -10.60
CA ALA A 405 8.28 13.41 -10.84
C ALA A 405 7.31 13.97 -11.92
N SER A 406 7.35 15.29 -12.15
CA SER A 406 6.51 15.93 -13.17
C SER A 406 6.98 15.65 -14.60
N PHE A 407 8.30 15.49 -14.81
CA PHE A 407 8.90 15.25 -16.12
C PHE A 407 9.65 13.91 -16.23
N GLY A 408 9.48 13.05 -15.23
CA GLY A 408 10.24 11.83 -15.06
C GLY A 408 9.78 11.03 -13.84
N MET A 409 10.73 10.33 -13.22
CA MET A 409 10.49 9.52 -12.03
C MET A 409 10.88 10.27 -10.75
N PRO A 410 10.22 9.98 -9.61
CA PRO A 410 10.53 10.60 -8.33
C PRO A 410 11.92 10.21 -7.81
N LEU A 411 12.49 11.07 -6.96
CA LEU A 411 13.81 10.90 -6.36
C LEU A 411 13.73 10.02 -5.12
N ASN A 412 14.29 8.81 -5.20
CA ASN A 412 14.33 7.86 -4.08
C ASN A 412 15.09 8.37 -2.85
N ALA A 413 16.10 9.23 -3.04
CA ALA A 413 16.85 9.84 -1.95
C ALA A 413 15.96 10.69 -1.03
N LEU A 414 14.89 11.28 -1.59
CA LEU A 414 13.91 12.11 -0.88
C LEU A 414 12.69 11.27 -0.49
N PHE A 415 12.90 10.14 0.20
CA PHE A 415 11.82 9.20 0.53
C PHE A 415 10.73 9.79 1.44
N TRP A 416 11.00 10.89 2.16
CA TRP A 416 9.99 11.59 2.95
C TRP A 416 9.08 12.50 2.10
N CYS A 417 9.42 12.73 0.83
CA CYS A 417 8.67 13.54 -0.12
C CYS A 417 7.86 12.67 -1.09
N MET A 418 6.68 13.15 -1.47
CA MET A 418 5.82 12.59 -2.50
C MET A 418 5.59 13.60 -3.63
N GLY A 419 6.65 14.26 -4.09
CA GLY A 419 6.60 15.35 -5.08
C GLY A 419 5.53 16.41 -4.76
N SER A 420 4.71 16.75 -5.75
CA SER A 420 3.62 17.73 -5.59
C SER A 420 2.54 17.27 -4.61
N TRP A 421 2.42 15.97 -4.34
CA TRP A 421 1.40 15.40 -3.44
C TRP A 421 1.72 15.63 -1.96
N GLY A 422 2.84 16.27 -1.65
CA GLY A 422 3.23 16.68 -0.30
C GLY A 422 4.17 15.72 0.40
N ASN A 423 4.10 15.69 1.74
CA ASN A 423 4.99 14.87 2.57
C ASN A 423 4.42 13.46 2.80
N ALA A 424 5.30 12.46 2.79
CA ALA A 424 4.94 11.08 3.11
C ALA A 424 4.59 10.89 4.59
N TYR A 425 5.15 11.72 5.48
CA TYR A 425 4.83 11.72 6.91
C TYR A 425 3.80 12.81 7.27
N PRO A 426 3.03 12.61 8.35
CA PRO A 426 2.86 11.36 9.11
C PRO A 426 2.22 10.26 8.25
N LEU A 427 2.48 8.99 8.60
CA LEU A 427 1.83 7.84 7.96
C LEU A 427 0.43 7.68 8.54
N SER A 428 -0.44 8.61 8.17
CA SER A 428 -1.84 8.71 8.59
C SER A 428 -2.71 9.15 7.42
N GLY A 429 -4.02 9.01 7.60
CA GLY A 429 -5.01 9.38 6.57
C GLY A 429 -5.16 10.88 6.35
N SER A 430 -4.48 11.73 7.12
CA SER A 430 -4.66 13.18 7.08
C SER A 430 -3.61 13.88 6.21
N ILE A 431 -4.04 14.59 5.18
CA ILE A 431 -3.14 15.26 4.23
C ILE A 431 -3.61 16.68 3.93
N THR A 432 -2.66 17.57 3.65
CA THR A 432 -2.92 18.93 3.20
C THR A 432 -2.49 19.03 1.74
N SER A 433 -3.43 19.29 0.84
CA SER A 433 -3.18 19.53 -0.58
C SER A 433 -4.20 20.53 -1.12
N THR A 434 -3.87 21.21 -2.21
CA THR A 434 -4.72 22.18 -2.90
C THR A 434 -5.82 21.50 -3.72
N ASP A 435 -5.60 20.25 -4.14
CA ASP A 435 -6.49 19.44 -4.97
C ASP A 435 -6.90 18.15 -4.24
N TYR A 436 -8.18 17.81 -4.33
CA TYR A 436 -8.72 16.66 -3.58
C TYR A 436 -8.36 15.31 -4.21
N VAL A 437 -8.19 15.25 -5.53
CA VAL A 437 -7.74 14.03 -6.23
C VAL A 437 -6.27 13.77 -5.90
N GLU A 438 -5.47 14.83 -5.90
CA GLU A 438 -4.07 14.78 -5.50
C GLU A 438 -3.91 14.37 -4.02
N ALA A 439 -4.74 14.92 -3.13
CA ALA A 439 -4.80 14.51 -1.74
C ALA A 439 -5.03 12.99 -1.60
N ASN A 440 -5.99 12.45 -2.34
CA ASN A 440 -6.31 11.01 -2.33
C ASN A 440 -5.18 10.16 -2.93
N ALA A 441 -4.53 10.61 -4.01
CA ALA A 441 -3.34 9.94 -4.55
C ALA A 441 -2.17 9.94 -3.55
N GLY A 442 -1.98 11.05 -2.83
CA GLY A 442 -1.00 11.15 -1.75
C GLY A 442 -1.30 10.21 -0.58
N ILE A 443 -2.57 10.06 -0.20
CA ILE A 443 -2.98 9.07 0.82
C ILE A 443 -2.72 7.65 0.33
N ALA A 444 -3.05 7.32 -0.92
CA ALA A 444 -2.73 6.02 -1.50
C ALA A 444 -1.21 5.75 -1.51
N ALA A 445 -0.39 6.76 -1.82
CA ALA A 445 1.07 6.66 -1.76
C ALA A 445 1.57 6.44 -0.31
N ARG A 446 0.99 7.10 0.69
CA ARG A 446 1.30 6.83 2.11
C ARG A 446 0.94 5.41 2.52
N THR A 447 -0.16 4.85 2.01
CA THR A 447 -0.54 3.45 2.21
C THR A 447 0.56 2.52 1.68
N ILE A 448 1.12 2.80 0.49
CA ILE A 448 2.25 2.04 -0.05
C ILE A 448 3.45 2.12 0.89
N TYR A 449 3.80 3.31 1.35
CA TYR A 449 4.94 3.47 2.25
C TYR A 449 4.72 2.76 3.59
N MET A 450 3.50 2.84 4.13
CA MET A 450 3.10 2.12 5.34
C MET A 450 3.25 0.60 5.19
N MET A 451 2.96 0.02 4.02
CA MET A 451 3.22 -1.41 3.77
C MET A 451 4.70 -1.78 3.89
N GLY A 452 5.61 -0.88 3.51
CA GLY A 452 7.05 -1.07 3.75
C GLY A 452 7.37 -1.14 5.24
N ARG A 453 6.76 -0.25 6.03
CA ARG A 453 6.93 -0.20 7.50
C ARG A 453 6.32 -1.39 8.22
N LEU A 454 5.28 -2.01 7.66
CA LEU A 454 4.67 -3.24 8.18
C LEU A 454 5.34 -4.53 7.68
N GLY A 455 6.38 -4.43 6.84
CA GLY A 455 7.11 -5.60 6.33
C GLY A 455 6.43 -6.31 5.14
N LEU A 456 5.46 -5.66 4.49
CA LEU A 456 4.67 -6.22 3.38
C LEU A 456 5.13 -5.73 2.00
N LEU A 457 6.03 -4.74 1.93
CA LEU A 457 6.57 -4.22 0.67
C LEU A 457 7.93 -4.82 0.35
N TRP A 458 8.06 -5.38 -0.85
CA TRP A 458 9.25 -6.06 -1.33
C TRP A 458 9.62 -5.53 -2.70
N ASN A 459 10.89 -5.17 -2.88
CA ASN A 459 11.42 -4.73 -4.16
C ASN A 459 12.23 -5.85 -4.80
N THR A 460 12.22 -5.89 -6.14
CA THR A 460 13.19 -6.68 -6.90
C THR A 460 14.53 -5.95 -6.92
N SER A 461 15.62 -6.70 -6.78
CA SER A 461 16.97 -6.15 -6.94
C SER A 461 17.18 -5.64 -8.37
N ASP A 462 18.09 -4.68 -8.55
CA ASP A 462 18.29 -4.07 -9.88
C ASP A 462 18.87 -5.06 -10.91
N ASP A 463 19.51 -6.15 -10.47
CA ASP A 463 19.96 -7.28 -11.30
C ASP A 463 18.85 -8.33 -11.54
N GLY A 464 17.70 -8.20 -10.86
CA GLY A 464 16.53 -9.07 -10.99
C GLY A 464 16.72 -10.48 -10.42
N CYS A 465 17.69 -10.66 -9.53
CA CYS A 465 18.11 -11.96 -9.02
C CYS A 465 17.47 -12.35 -7.69
N TYR A 466 17.13 -11.37 -6.85
CA TYR A 466 16.51 -11.62 -5.55
C TYR A 466 15.53 -10.50 -5.20
N ARG A 467 14.76 -10.73 -4.13
CA ARG A 467 13.86 -9.73 -3.55
C ARG A 467 14.39 -9.28 -2.21
N GLU A 468 14.25 -8.00 -1.94
CA GLU A 468 14.63 -7.38 -0.67
C GLU A 468 13.43 -6.69 -0.05
N LEU A 469 13.32 -6.79 1.28
CA LEU A 469 12.32 -6.05 2.01
C LEU A 469 12.63 -4.56 1.89
N ALA A 470 11.60 -3.74 1.69
CA ALA A 470 11.74 -2.31 1.50
C ALA A 470 11.06 -1.50 2.63
N PRO A 471 11.66 -1.43 3.84
CA PRO A 471 11.15 -0.58 4.92
C PRO A 471 11.16 0.91 4.57
N ILE A 472 12.14 1.33 3.77
CA ILE A 472 12.15 2.61 3.08
C ILE A 472 11.78 2.34 1.63
N TRP A 473 10.66 2.91 1.18
CA TRP A 473 10.18 2.71 -0.18
C TRP A 473 11.12 3.28 -1.25
N ARG A 474 11.13 2.64 -2.42
CA ARG A 474 11.75 3.16 -3.64
C ARG A 474 10.62 3.64 -4.56
N LYS A 475 10.33 4.95 -4.53
CA LYS A 475 9.20 5.58 -5.22
C LYS A 475 9.23 5.33 -6.73
N ASP A 476 10.42 5.23 -7.32
CA ASP A 476 10.61 4.96 -8.75
C ASP A 476 10.12 3.57 -9.20
N ARG A 477 9.81 2.68 -8.26
CA ARG A 477 9.26 1.34 -8.51
C ARG A 477 7.74 1.31 -8.53
N PHE A 478 7.05 2.42 -8.30
CA PHE A 478 5.59 2.45 -8.21
C PHE A 478 4.98 3.49 -9.14
N LYS A 479 3.86 3.10 -9.75
CA LYS A 479 2.95 4.00 -10.47
C LYS A 479 1.52 3.72 -10.05
N LEU A 480 0.70 4.76 -10.05
CA LEU A 480 -0.71 4.69 -9.72
C LEU A 480 -1.56 4.99 -10.94
N GLN A 481 -2.56 4.17 -11.18
CA GLN A 481 -3.62 4.45 -12.13
C GLN A 481 -4.92 4.63 -11.36
N MET A 482 -5.58 5.76 -11.57
CA MET A 482 -6.89 6.02 -10.98
C MET A 482 -7.96 5.19 -11.72
N MET A 483 -8.67 4.33 -11.00
CA MET A 483 -9.71 3.44 -11.52
C MET A 483 -11.10 4.07 -11.37
N ARG A 484 -11.36 4.70 -10.21
CA ARG A 484 -12.63 5.35 -9.85
C ARG A 484 -12.35 6.65 -9.05
N PRO A 485 -13.27 7.63 -9.05
CA PRO A 485 -14.60 7.66 -9.69
C PRO A 485 -14.59 7.81 -11.21
N ALA A 486 -13.51 8.35 -11.79
CA ALA A 486 -13.32 8.46 -13.24
C ALA A 486 -12.03 7.75 -13.67
N ARG A 487 -12.14 6.71 -14.50
CA ARG A 487 -10.98 5.95 -15.00
C ARG A 487 -9.97 6.90 -15.65
N SER A 488 -8.71 6.80 -15.22
CA SER A 488 -7.58 7.40 -15.91
C SER A 488 -6.97 6.39 -16.86
N THR A 489 -6.63 6.85 -18.06
CA THR A 489 -5.84 6.09 -19.05
C THR A 489 -4.34 6.31 -18.88
N THR A 490 -3.93 7.27 -18.04
CA THR A 490 -2.55 7.64 -17.76
C THR A 490 -2.09 7.03 -16.44
N CYS A 491 -0.83 6.57 -16.39
CA CYS A 491 -0.24 5.89 -15.25
C CYS A 491 0.78 6.81 -14.57
N LEU A 492 0.45 7.24 -13.36
CA LEU A 492 1.10 8.37 -12.72
C LEU A 492 2.25 7.89 -11.85
N PRO A 493 3.49 8.37 -12.04
CA PRO A 493 4.51 8.22 -11.02
C PRO A 493 4.13 9.00 -9.77
N ILE A 494 4.62 8.54 -8.62
CA ILE A 494 4.34 9.18 -7.34
C ILE A 494 4.86 10.62 -7.35
N GLY A 495 3.98 11.58 -7.07
CA GLY A 495 4.32 12.98 -6.91
C GLY A 495 4.25 13.85 -8.17
N ARG A 496 3.66 13.34 -9.26
CA ARG A 496 3.40 14.12 -10.49
C ARG A 496 2.40 15.26 -10.23
N GLU A 497 2.75 16.45 -10.70
CA GLU A 497 1.95 17.67 -10.56
C GLU A 497 0.48 17.49 -10.94
N GLY A 498 -0.42 17.79 -10.00
CA GLY A 498 -1.87 17.60 -10.14
C GLY A 498 -2.46 18.31 -11.35
N LEU A 499 -2.00 19.52 -11.68
CA LEU A 499 -2.48 20.30 -12.83
C LEU A 499 -2.39 19.54 -14.17
N LEU A 500 -1.51 18.54 -14.28
CA LEU A 500 -1.32 17.75 -15.49
C LEU A 500 -2.37 16.64 -15.68
N TRP A 501 -3.07 16.22 -14.62
CA TRP A 501 -3.86 14.98 -14.67
C TRP A 501 -5.14 14.94 -13.83
N THR A 502 -5.33 15.83 -12.84
CA THR A 502 -6.51 15.78 -11.94
C THR A 502 -7.78 16.37 -12.55
N GLY A 503 -7.66 17.09 -13.68
CA GLY A 503 -8.77 17.76 -14.36
C GLY A 503 -9.94 16.81 -14.67
N GLY A 504 -11.12 17.11 -14.13
CA GLY A 504 -12.35 16.33 -14.37
C GLY A 504 -12.35 14.93 -13.72
N LYS A 505 -11.42 14.65 -12.80
CA LYS A 505 -11.29 13.35 -12.14
C LYS A 505 -12.04 13.24 -10.81
N HIS A 506 -12.54 14.34 -10.26
CA HIS A 506 -13.38 14.33 -9.07
C HIS A 506 -14.85 14.57 -9.42
N ASP A 507 -15.72 13.67 -8.97
CA ASP A 507 -17.18 13.85 -8.97
C ASP A 507 -17.57 14.29 -7.55
N PRO A 508 -18.15 15.49 -7.34
CA PRO A 508 -18.54 15.98 -6.02
C PRO A 508 -19.58 15.13 -5.27
N ARG A 509 -20.17 14.12 -5.93
CA ARG A 509 -21.09 13.16 -5.31
C ARG A 509 -20.42 11.84 -4.92
N LYS A 510 -19.15 11.65 -5.29
CA LYS A 510 -18.36 10.43 -5.08
C LYS A 510 -17.01 10.80 -4.51
N ASP A 511 -16.92 10.70 -3.19
CA ASP A 511 -15.72 11.09 -2.44
C ASP A 511 -14.73 9.94 -2.22
N ASN A 512 -15.05 8.74 -2.73
CA ASN A 512 -14.21 7.55 -2.65
C ASN A 512 -13.44 7.34 -3.96
N PHE A 513 -12.16 6.99 -3.83
CA PHE A 513 -11.26 6.74 -4.95
C PHE A 513 -10.73 5.31 -4.89
N MET A 514 -10.40 4.77 -6.07
CA MET A 514 -9.77 3.46 -6.21
C MET A 514 -8.58 3.59 -7.15
N TRP A 515 -7.46 3.00 -6.75
CA TRP A 515 -6.17 3.11 -7.40
C TRP A 515 -5.62 1.72 -7.70
N MET A 516 -5.20 1.50 -8.94
CA MET A 516 -4.37 0.36 -9.29
C MET A 516 -2.91 0.73 -9.08
N MET A 517 -2.21 -0.03 -8.24
CA MET A 517 -0.78 0.11 -8.02
C MET A 517 -0.02 -0.84 -8.94
N PHE A 518 0.78 -0.25 -9.83
CA PHE A 518 1.73 -0.96 -10.66
C PHE A 518 3.10 -0.96 -10.00
N GLU A 519 3.64 -2.13 -9.72
CA GLU A 519 5.00 -2.31 -9.21
C GLU A 519 5.93 -2.69 -10.35
N LYS A 520 7.08 -2.05 -10.42
CA LYS A 520 8.10 -2.39 -11.38
C LYS A 520 8.85 -3.65 -10.97
N LYS A 521 8.85 -4.65 -11.84
CA LYS A 521 9.59 -5.89 -11.68
C LYS A 521 10.79 -5.92 -12.61
N ASP A 522 11.99 -6.03 -12.05
CA ASP A 522 13.19 -6.42 -12.78
C ASP A 522 13.47 -7.90 -12.49
N CYS A 523 13.67 -8.68 -13.55
CA CYS A 523 13.77 -10.14 -13.46
C CYS A 523 14.93 -10.64 -14.30
N CYS A 524 15.69 -11.58 -13.75
CA CYS A 524 16.72 -12.30 -14.47
C CYS A 524 16.18 -13.63 -14.99
N VAL A 525 15.74 -13.65 -16.25
CA VAL A 525 15.16 -14.84 -16.87
C VAL A 525 16.29 -15.73 -17.38
N ARG A 526 16.33 -16.96 -16.88
CA ARG A 526 17.34 -17.94 -17.29
C ARG A 526 16.99 -18.47 -18.67
N TYR A 527 17.98 -18.54 -19.55
CA TYR A 527 17.85 -19.36 -20.76
C TYR A 527 18.19 -20.80 -20.39
N SER A 528 17.20 -21.59 -19.96
CA SER A 528 17.33 -23.04 -20.12
C SER A 528 16.95 -23.34 -21.56
N GLY A 529 17.94 -23.44 -22.45
CA GLY A 529 17.68 -23.99 -23.77
C GLY A 529 16.93 -25.30 -23.58
N SER A 530 15.76 -25.43 -24.22
CA SER A 530 15.08 -26.70 -24.37
C SER A 530 16.12 -27.70 -24.87
N VAL A 531 16.45 -28.70 -24.06
CA VAL A 531 17.13 -29.87 -24.61
C VAL A 531 16.09 -30.49 -25.52
N MET A 532 16.34 -30.32 -26.81
CA MET A 532 15.50 -30.78 -27.92
C MET A 532 15.25 -32.29 -27.85
#